data_AF-A0A952U1M2-F1
#
_entry.id   AF-A0A952U1M2-F1
#
_cell.length_a   1.000
_cell.length_b   1.000
_cell.length_c   1.000
_cell.angle_alpha   90.00
_cell.angle_beta   90.00
_cell.angle_gamma   90.00
#
_symmetry.space_group_name_H-M   'P 1'
#
loop_
_entity.id
_entity.type
_entity.pdbx_description
1 polymer ?
#
loop_
_entity_poly.entity_id
_entity_poly.type
_entity_poly.pdbx_seq_one_letter_code
_entity_poly.pdbx_strand_id
1 'polypeptide(L)'
;MVAKPAASDESNIDLFKGKTFAFFGAFSYWPSYHPGAPSTVAQMKGGILKHDVDHGLDYLVIGDKREEGKKEAIKEAERLRAESEGTVASGKRKAKPATGKPFPTILDESAFREMVRANLTGKTFCLFGGFDCCGGGFDESLLRSMVENVGGIVVNTLDEKLDYAVFGPRKSDGKIAANNKAKKLAASGIRLKILDEEGFLELVRTDHDTTSGDEDMNFATFISRLHGTVDQGKLGRALKMLKQEAFKLYVRKDDEHVVGVVRSQTNTSKVYASWLTPEGKYGCCTPDLDECMGLQGNICKHLLVLMVGLTGAGEMQARQAYDWLKAAQGKRPRANGALIADTFIQYKGAEVGEIDWRPTETIPEDYYAF
;
A
#
# COMPACT_ATOMS: atom_id res chain seq x y z
N MET A 1 -27.97 22.46 14.15
CA MET A 1 -26.90 23.28 13.56
C MET A 1 -25.90 22.33 12.92
N VAL A 2 -25.76 22.36 11.59
CA VAL A 2 -24.76 21.56 10.87
C VAL A 2 -23.41 22.22 11.13
N ALA A 3 -22.48 21.49 11.75
CA ALA A 3 -21.13 22.00 12.02
C ALA A 3 -20.49 22.44 10.68
N LYS A 4 -20.04 23.69 10.61
CA LYS A 4 -19.31 24.20 9.45
C LYS A 4 -18.05 23.33 9.28
N PRO A 5 -17.79 22.75 8.09
CA PRO A 5 -16.63 21.88 7.91
C PRO A 5 -15.35 22.65 8.23
N ALA A 6 -14.45 22.03 8.99
CA ALA A 6 -13.14 22.59 9.32
C ALA A 6 -12.41 22.98 8.02
N ALA A 7 -11.76 24.14 8.02
CA ALA A 7 -11.04 24.66 6.84
C ALA A 7 -10.04 23.60 6.33
N SER A 8 -10.22 23.17 5.09
CA SER A 8 -9.28 22.28 4.40
C SER A 8 -7.93 22.97 4.25
N ASP A 9 -6.84 22.19 4.36
CA ASP A 9 -5.45 22.64 4.20
C ASP A 9 -5.32 23.57 2.98
N GLU A 10 -5.08 24.86 3.22
CA GLU A 10 -5.19 25.94 2.23
C GLU A 10 -4.13 25.87 1.12
N SER A 11 -3.09 25.03 1.30
CA SER A 11 -1.94 24.98 0.39
C SER A 11 -2.26 24.49 -1.03
N ASN A 12 -3.50 24.09 -1.33
CA ASN A 12 -3.86 23.61 -2.67
C ASN A 12 -5.35 23.78 -3.05
N ILE A 13 -6.03 24.82 -2.57
CA ILE A 13 -7.43 25.11 -2.94
C ILE A 13 -7.59 25.36 -4.45
N ASP A 14 -6.52 25.83 -5.10
CA ASP A 14 -6.53 26.15 -6.53
C ASP A 14 -5.83 25.08 -7.41
N LEU A 15 -5.54 23.88 -6.87
CA LEU A 15 -4.81 22.83 -7.59
C LEU A 15 -5.46 22.49 -8.94
N PHE A 16 -6.79 22.51 -9.00
CA PHE A 16 -7.58 22.14 -10.17
C PHE A 16 -8.33 23.31 -10.78
N LYS A 17 -7.95 24.55 -10.45
CA LYS A 17 -8.64 25.74 -10.94
C LYS A 17 -8.70 25.76 -12.46
N GLY A 18 -9.92 25.76 -13.00
CA GLY A 18 -10.18 25.76 -14.44
C GLY A 18 -9.95 24.43 -15.15
N LYS A 19 -9.68 23.34 -14.41
CA LYS A 19 -9.56 21.99 -14.94
C LYS A 19 -10.90 21.28 -14.89
N THR A 20 -11.23 20.54 -15.94
CA THR A 20 -12.48 19.76 -16.03
C THR A 20 -12.22 18.29 -15.73
N PHE A 21 -13.13 17.67 -14.97
CA PHE A 21 -13.05 16.27 -14.53
C PHE A 21 -14.34 15.53 -14.84
N ALA A 22 -14.23 14.27 -15.23
CA ALA A 22 -15.34 13.32 -15.26
C ALA A 22 -14.92 12.07 -14.50
N PHE A 23 -15.82 11.51 -13.70
CA PHE A 23 -15.56 10.35 -12.86
C PHE A 23 -16.46 9.20 -13.31
N PHE A 24 -15.89 8.04 -13.57
CA PHE A 24 -16.63 6.83 -13.92
C PHE A 24 -16.10 5.62 -13.15
N GLY A 25 -17.01 4.80 -12.63
CA GLY A 25 -16.66 3.71 -11.72
C GLY A 25 -16.55 4.18 -10.27
N ALA A 26 -16.80 3.25 -9.35
CA ALA A 26 -16.60 3.48 -7.93
C ALA A 26 -15.17 3.19 -7.55
N PHE A 27 -14.66 3.99 -6.60
CA PHE A 27 -13.37 3.72 -6.00
C PHE A 27 -13.46 2.44 -5.16
N SER A 28 -12.49 1.55 -5.32
CA SER A 28 -12.30 0.39 -4.46
C SER A 28 -11.98 0.83 -3.04
N TYR A 29 -11.18 1.89 -2.93
CA TYR A 29 -10.70 2.47 -1.69
C TYR A 29 -10.57 4.00 -1.81
N TRP A 30 -11.03 4.71 -0.79
CA TRP A 30 -10.92 6.17 -0.72
C TRP A 30 -10.55 6.60 0.69
N PRO A 31 -9.47 7.39 0.88
CA PRO A 31 -9.00 7.71 2.21
C PRO A 31 -10.03 8.46 3.04
N SER A 32 -10.22 7.98 4.27
CA SER A 32 -11.13 8.53 5.28
C SER A 32 -10.83 9.98 5.66
N TYR A 33 -9.57 10.42 5.51
CA TYR A 33 -9.16 11.79 5.82
C TYR A 33 -9.67 12.83 4.80
N HIS A 34 -10.22 12.41 3.66
CA HIS A 34 -10.84 13.31 2.71
C HIS A 34 -12.29 13.65 3.12
N PRO A 35 -12.75 14.90 2.89
CA PRO A 35 -14.05 15.37 3.39
C PRO A 35 -15.28 14.84 2.63
N GLY A 36 -15.11 13.92 1.68
CA GLY A 36 -16.20 13.41 0.84
C GLY A 36 -15.67 12.55 -0.30
N ALA A 37 -16.53 12.27 -1.28
CA ALA A 37 -16.20 11.47 -2.46
C ALA A 37 -15.09 12.10 -3.32
N PRO A 38 -14.42 11.31 -4.19
CA PRO A 38 -13.39 11.80 -5.11
C PRO A 38 -13.77 13.06 -5.89
N SER A 39 -14.99 13.08 -6.43
CA SER A 39 -15.53 14.23 -7.18
C SER A 39 -15.71 15.48 -6.31
N THR A 40 -16.17 15.32 -5.07
CA THR A 40 -16.26 16.41 -4.09
C THR A 40 -14.88 17.01 -3.81
N VAL A 41 -13.86 16.17 -3.66
CA VAL A 41 -12.48 16.65 -3.43
C VAL A 41 -11.93 17.39 -4.66
N ALA A 42 -12.20 16.91 -5.87
CA ALA A 42 -11.83 17.63 -7.08
C ALA A 42 -12.50 19.02 -7.15
N GLN A 43 -13.79 19.09 -6.84
CA GLN A 43 -14.54 20.35 -6.84
C GLN A 43 -14.05 21.32 -5.75
N MET A 44 -13.77 20.82 -4.55
CA MET A 44 -13.20 21.61 -3.45
C MET A 44 -11.82 22.20 -3.80
N LYS A 45 -11.09 21.57 -4.71
CA LYS A 45 -9.79 22.04 -5.23
C LYS A 45 -9.93 22.89 -6.51
N GLY A 46 -11.14 23.36 -6.82
CA GLY A 46 -11.41 24.26 -7.95
C GLY A 46 -11.70 23.56 -9.29
N GLY A 47 -11.82 22.24 -9.29
CA GLY A 47 -12.17 21.45 -10.48
C GLY A 47 -13.63 21.62 -10.90
N ILE A 48 -13.87 21.57 -12.20
CA ILE A 48 -15.21 21.64 -12.81
C ILE A 48 -15.64 20.22 -13.17
N LEU A 49 -16.72 19.75 -12.56
CA LEU A 49 -17.24 18.41 -12.86
C LEU A 49 -18.05 18.41 -14.16
N LYS A 50 -17.79 17.42 -15.01
CA LYS A 50 -18.53 17.09 -16.22
C LYS A 50 -19.11 15.68 -16.10
N HIS A 51 -20.20 15.44 -16.82
CA HIS A 51 -20.84 14.13 -16.91
C HIS A 51 -20.44 13.36 -18.18
N ASP A 52 -19.94 14.06 -19.19
CA ASP A 52 -19.60 13.48 -20.49
C ASP A 52 -18.09 13.54 -20.77
N VAL A 53 -17.62 12.59 -21.59
CA VAL A 53 -16.25 12.57 -22.11
C VAL A 53 -16.23 13.30 -23.45
N ASP A 54 -15.63 14.50 -23.48
CA ASP A 54 -15.58 15.36 -24.66
C ASP A 54 -14.17 15.99 -24.86
N HIS A 55 -13.98 16.73 -25.96
CA HIS A 55 -12.71 17.44 -26.24
C HIS A 55 -12.37 18.57 -25.25
N GLY A 56 -13.31 18.98 -24.40
CA GLY A 56 -13.10 19.96 -23.35
C GLY A 56 -12.82 19.35 -21.99
N LEU A 57 -12.67 18.02 -21.90
CA LEU A 57 -12.34 17.30 -20.68
C LEU A 57 -10.82 17.26 -20.48
N ASP A 58 -10.32 17.75 -19.34
CA ASP A 58 -8.89 17.70 -19.03
C ASP A 58 -8.51 16.35 -18.39
N TYR A 59 -9.35 15.83 -17.48
CA TYR A 59 -9.11 14.56 -16.78
C TYR A 59 -10.32 13.63 -16.79
N LEU A 60 -10.09 12.36 -17.17
CA LEU A 60 -11.04 11.27 -16.98
C LEU A 60 -10.53 10.37 -15.85
N VAL A 61 -11.24 10.35 -14.72
CA VAL A 61 -10.88 9.54 -13.55
C VAL A 61 -11.70 8.26 -13.53
N ILE A 62 -11.01 7.12 -13.45
CA ILE A 62 -11.60 5.78 -13.51
C ILE A 62 -11.40 5.08 -12.16
N GLY A 63 -12.50 4.82 -11.44
CA GLY A 63 -12.48 4.00 -10.22
C GLY A 63 -12.34 2.51 -10.53
N ASP A 64 -11.77 1.71 -9.64
CA ASP A 64 -11.47 0.30 -9.94
C ASP A 64 -12.71 -0.59 -10.03
N LYS A 65 -13.76 -0.29 -9.25
CA LYS A 65 -15.00 -1.08 -9.26
C LYS A 65 -15.75 -0.89 -10.58
N ARG A 66 -16.50 -1.93 -10.96
CA ARG A 66 -17.34 -1.91 -12.16
C ARG A 66 -18.59 -1.08 -11.86
N GLU A 67 -18.85 -0.08 -12.70
CA GLU A 67 -20.13 0.63 -12.77
C GLU A 67 -20.51 0.87 -14.23
N GLU A 68 -21.76 1.25 -14.44
CA GLU A 68 -22.31 1.61 -15.74
C GLU A 68 -21.55 2.81 -16.33
N GLY A 69 -21.32 2.80 -17.64
CA GLY A 69 -20.64 3.89 -18.37
C GLY A 69 -19.11 3.87 -18.30
N LYS A 70 -18.47 3.10 -17.40
CA LYS A 70 -17.00 3.04 -17.29
C LYS A 70 -16.33 2.59 -18.61
N LYS A 71 -16.86 1.56 -19.26
CA LYS A 71 -16.27 1.03 -20.50
C LYS A 71 -16.46 2.01 -21.66
N GLU A 72 -17.63 2.61 -21.73
CA GLU A 72 -18.03 3.58 -22.73
C GLU A 72 -17.18 4.85 -22.62
N ALA A 73 -16.97 5.35 -21.40
CA ALA A 73 -16.12 6.51 -21.13
C ALA A 73 -14.65 6.28 -21.52
N ILE A 74 -14.08 5.11 -21.21
CA ILE A 74 -12.71 4.75 -21.63
C ILE A 74 -12.62 4.69 -23.15
N LYS A 75 -13.55 3.96 -23.79
CA LYS A 75 -13.58 3.84 -25.26
C LYS A 75 -13.70 5.21 -25.94
N GLU A 76 -14.48 6.11 -25.36
CA GLU A 76 -14.66 7.47 -25.89
C GLU A 76 -13.38 8.30 -25.72
N ALA A 77 -12.73 8.26 -24.56
CA ALA A 77 -11.44 8.94 -24.36
C ALA A 77 -10.35 8.44 -25.33
N GLU A 78 -10.30 7.12 -25.57
CA GLU A 78 -9.40 6.51 -26.55
C GLU A 78 -9.73 6.94 -27.99
N ARG A 79 -11.03 7.01 -28.33
CA ARG A 79 -11.49 7.52 -29.63
C ARG A 79 -11.05 8.96 -29.84
N LEU A 80 -11.25 9.84 -28.85
CA LEU A 80 -10.82 11.25 -28.89
C LEU A 80 -9.30 11.38 -29.04
N ARG A 81 -8.53 10.51 -28.37
CA ARG A 81 -7.07 10.44 -28.53
C ARG A 81 -6.69 10.05 -29.97
N ALA A 82 -7.25 8.97 -30.50
CA ALA A 82 -6.96 8.51 -31.86
C ALA A 82 -7.31 9.56 -32.93
N GLU A 83 -8.43 10.27 -32.76
CA GLU A 83 -8.81 11.37 -33.65
C GLU A 83 -7.82 12.54 -33.61
N SER A 84 -7.30 12.87 -32.43
CA SER A 84 -6.33 13.95 -32.26
C SER A 84 -4.93 13.64 -32.82
N GLU A 85 -4.53 12.36 -32.77
CA GLU A 85 -3.26 11.87 -33.30
C GLU A 85 -3.29 11.72 -34.83
N GLY A 86 -4.46 11.92 -35.46
CA GLY A 86 -4.63 11.78 -36.91
C GLY A 86 -4.64 10.33 -37.38
N THR A 87 -4.74 9.38 -36.46
CA THR A 87 -4.81 7.93 -36.73
C THR A 87 -6.22 7.57 -37.17
N VAL A 88 -6.65 8.08 -38.32
CA VAL A 88 -7.98 7.75 -38.86
C VAL A 88 -7.86 6.53 -39.76
N ALA A 89 -8.52 5.43 -39.37
CA ALA A 89 -8.62 4.18 -40.11
C ALA A 89 -9.34 4.28 -41.50
N SER A 90 -9.81 5.46 -41.90
CA SER A 90 -10.66 5.66 -43.09
C SER A 90 -10.05 6.51 -44.22
N GLY A 91 -8.73 6.73 -44.22
CA GLY A 91 -7.99 7.29 -45.38
C GLY A 91 -8.27 8.76 -45.72
N LYS A 92 -9.19 9.45 -45.05
CA LYS A 92 -9.42 10.89 -45.19
C LYS A 92 -8.82 11.64 -44.01
N ARG A 93 -7.78 12.43 -44.26
CA ARG A 93 -7.22 13.39 -43.29
C ARG A 93 -8.30 14.39 -42.88
N LYS A 94 -8.82 14.28 -41.66
CA LYS A 94 -9.64 15.35 -41.06
C LYS A 94 -8.73 16.52 -40.67
N ALA A 95 -9.24 17.74 -40.82
CA ALA A 95 -8.56 18.96 -40.40
C ALA A 95 -8.25 18.87 -38.89
N LYS A 96 -7.03 19.24 -38.50
CA LYS A 96 -6.59 19.28 -37.10
C LYS A 96 -7.52 20.20 -36.31
N PRO A 97 -8.06 19.77 -35.15
CA PRO A 97 -8.94 20.62 -34.35
C PRO A 97 -8.23 21.93 -33.97
N ALA A 98 -8.91 23.05 -34.22
CA ALA A 98 -8.36 24.40 -34.08
C ALA A 98 -8.02 24.78 -32.63
N THR A 99 -8.55 24.05 -31.65
CA THR A 99 -8.46 24.41 -30.23
C THR A 99 -7.14 24.02 -29.57
N GLY A 100 -6.30 23.19 -30.21
CA GLY A 100 -4.99 22.79 -29.67
C GLY A 100 -5.04 22.06 -28.31
N LYS A 101 -6.21 21.90 -27.70
CA LYS A 101 -6.38 21.21 -26.43
C LYS A 101 -6.29 19.70 -26.68
N PRO A 102 -5.36 19.01 -26.01
CA PRO A 102 -5.25 17.56 -26.11
C PRO A 102 -6.47 16.89 -25.45
N PHE A 103 -6.72 15.66 -25.89
CA PHE A 103 -7.62 14.67 -25.30
C PHE A 103 -7.46 14.55 -23.78
N PRO A 104 -8.49 14.04 -23.06
CA PRO A 104 -8.41 13.90 -21.61
C PRO A 104 -7.28 12.97 -21.18
N THR A 105 -6.61 13.34 -20.09
CA THR A 105 -5.68 12.46 -19.38
C THR A 105 -6.49 11.45 -18.59
N ILE A 106 -6.31 10.16 -18.87
CA ILE A 106 -6.97 9.09 -18.11
C ILE A 106 -6.15 8.84 -16.84
N LEU A 107 -6.80 8.98 -15.68
CA LEU A 107 -6.24 8.69 -14.37
C LEU A 107 -6.96 7.47 -13.80
N ASP A 108 -6.22 6.51 -13.29
CA ASP A 108 -6.77 5.47 -12.43
C ASP A 108 -6.97 5.99 -10.99
N GLU A 109 -7.50 5.11 -10.15
CA GLU A 109 -7.79 5.40 -8.75
C GLU A 109 -6.57 5.90 -7.97
N SER A 110 -5.43 5.22 -8.16
CA SER A 110 -4.16 5.52 -7.48
C SER A 110 -3.61 6.87 -7.91
N ALA A 111 -3.56 7.11 -9.22
CA ALA A 111 -3.05 8.36 -9.77
C ALA A 111 -3.86 9.57 -9.31
N PHE A 112 -5.20 9.43 -9.22
CA PHE A 112 -6.03 10.50 -8.70
C PHE A 112 -5.84 10.72 -7.19
N ARG A 113 -5.77 9.67 -6.38
CA ARG A 113 -5.50 9.78 -4.93
C ARG A 113 -4.18 10.53 -4.67
N GLU A 114 -3.14 10.18 -5.41
CA GLU A 114 -1.84 10.84 -5.27
C GLU A 114 -1.91 12.32 -5.64
N MET A 115 -2.62 12.64 -6.73
CA MET A 115 -2.81 14.02 -7.17
C MET A 115 -3.52 14.88 -6.10
N VAL A 116 -4.45 14.31 -5.33
CA VAL A 116 -5.18 15.04 -4.28
C VAL A 116 -4.60 14.88 -2.88
N ARG A 117 -3.51 14.11 -2.74
CA ARG A 117 -2.87 13.78 -1.46
C ARG A 117 -2.54 15.05 -0.68
N ALA A 118 -2.66 14.96 0.65
CA ALA A 118 -2.21 16.04 1.53
C ALA A 118 -0.67 16.16 1.43
N ASN A 119 -0.17 17.39 1.30
CA ASN A 119 1.26 17.63 1.41
C ASN A 119 1.65 17.61 2.89
N LEU A 120 2.49 16.64 3.27
CA LEU A 120 2.91 16.41 4.65
C LEU A 120 4.27 17.04 4.98
N THR A 121 4.91 17.68 4.00
CA THR A 121 6.21 18.32 4.19
C THR A 121 6.12 19.41 5.26
N GLY A 122 6.90 19.26 6.33
CA GLY A 122 6.94 20.17 7.46
C GLY A 122 5.73 20.08 8.41
N LYS A 123 4.77 19.19 8.15
CA LYS A 123 3.61 18.99 9.03
C LYS A 123 4.01 18.24 10.29
N THR A 124 3.45 18.65 11.41
CA THR A 124 3.78 18.12 12.73
C THR A 124 2.80 17.03 13.18
N PHE A 125 3.34 15.96 13.74
CA PHE A 125 2.60 14.78 14.21
C PHE A 125 2.91 14.50 15.68
N CYS A 126 1.88 14.21 16.46
CA CYS A 126 2.04 13.72 17.83
C CYS A 126 1.30 12.39 17.97
N LEU A 127 2.02 11.34 18.35
CA LEU A 127 1.55 9.96 18.35
C LEU A 127 1.25 9.50 19.79
N PHE A 128 0.11 8.85 20.00
CA PHE A 128 -0.33 8.37 21.31
C PHE A 128 -0.90 6.94 21.23
N GLY A 129 -0.63 6.13 22.25
CA GLY A 129 -1.15 4.75 22.30
C GLY A 129 -0.26 3.75 21.57
N GLY A 130 -0.53 2.46 21.76
CA GLY A 130 0.09 1.41 20.95
C GLY A 130 -0.66 1.21 19.63
N PHE A 131 0.10 0.95 18.58
CA PHE A 131 -0.38 0.76 17.22
C PHE A 131 -0.34 -0.73 16.86
N ASP A 132 -1.37 -1.22 16.17
CA ASP A 132 -1.43 -2.63 15.77
C ASP A 132 -0.44 -2.96 14.66
N CYS A 133 -0.11 -2.00 13.80
CA CYS A 133 0.95 -2.15 12.80
C CYS A 133 2.34 -2.39 13.41
N CYS A 134 2.60 -1.94 14.66
CA CYS A 134 3.88 -2.12 15.33
C CYS A 134 4.00 -3.44 16.12
N GLY A 135 3.08 -4.40 15.97
CA GLY A 135 3.17 -5.70 16.64
C GLY A 135 2.94 -5.68 18.16
N GLY A 136 2.55 -4.53 18.71
CA GLY A 136 1.99 -4.42 20.05
C GLY A 136 2.85 -3.81 21.14
N GLY A 137 4.12 -3.57 20.87
CA GLY A 137 4.90 -2.54 21.55
C GLY A 137 4.58 -1.17 20.93
N PHE A 138 4.86 -0.10 21.67
CA PHE A 138 4.94 1.22 21.06
C PHE A 138 6.35 1.37 20.50
N ASP A 139 6.54 0.90 19.26
CA ASP A 139 7.75 1.21 18.53
C ASP A 139 7.59 2.57 17.86
N GLU A 140 8.03 3.61 18.58
CA GLU A 140 8.05 4.98 18.05
C GLU A 140 8.94 5.10 16.82
N SER A 141 9.94 4.22 16.64
CA SER A 141 10.94 4.37 15.59
C SER A 141 10.35 4.12 14.19
N LEU A 142 9.55 3.06 14.02
CA LEU A 142 8.82 2.84 12.78
C LEU A 142 7.88 4.00 12.45
N LEU A 143 6.99 4.35 13.38
CA LEU A 143 5.96 5.36 13.12
C LEU A 143 6.58 6.73 12.82
N ARG A 144 7.68 7.05 13.51
CA ARG A 144 8.51 8.22 13.23
C ARG A 144 9.10 8.16 11.83
N SER A 145 9.71 7.04 11.46
CA SER A 145 10.26 6.83 10.11
C SER A 145 9.19 6.99 9.03
N MET A 146 7.98 6.46 9.23
CA MET A 146 6.87 6.63 8.28
C MET A 146 6.49 8.10 8.09
N VAL A 147 6.45 8.89 9.17
CA VAL A 147 6.17 10.33 9.11
C VAL A 147 7.31 11.10 8.44
N GLU A 148 8.55 10.80 8.81
CA GLU A 148 9.75 11.46 8.26
C GLU A 148 9.93 11.17 6.77
N ASN A 149 9.61 9.95 6.32
CA ASN A 149 9.67 9.54 4.91
C ASN A 149 8.70 10.32 4.01
N VAL A 150 7.60 10.84 4.56
CA VAL A 150 6.67 11.74 3.84
C VAL A 150 6.94 13.22 4.11
N GLY A 151 8.08 13.54 4.72
CA GLY A 151 8.53 14.90 5.02
C GLY A 151 7.88 15.52 6.26
N GLY A 152 7.11 14.76 7.04
CA GLY A 152 6.53 15.22 8.30
C GLY A 152 7.54 15.24 9.45
N ILE A 153 7.12 15.79 10.58
CA ILE A 153 7.94 15.96 11.79
C ILE A 153 7.20 15.38 12.98
N VAL A 154 7.77 14.38 13.67
CA VAL A 154 7.19 13.86 14.92
C VAL A 154 7.64 14.69 16.11
N VAL A 155 6.66 15.23 16.84
CA VAL A 155 6.82 16.03 18.06
C VAL A 155 6.19 15.34 19.27
N ASN A 156 6.74 15.59 20.45
CA ASN A 156 6.29 14.95 21.69
C ASN A 156 5.28 15.79 22.48
N THR A 157 4.90 16.97 21.96
CA THR A 157 4.03 17.91 22.66
C THR A 157 2.75 18.15 21.87
N LEU A 158 1.61 18.03 22.54
CA LEU A 158 0.30 18.39 22.00
C LEU A 158 0.01 19.87 22.31
N ASP A 159 0.21 20.75 21.32
CA ASP A 159 -0.04 22.19 21.44
C ASP A 159 -0.85 22.75 20.26
N GLU A 160 -1.01 24.07 20.19
CA GLU A 160 -1.83 24.77 19.18
C GLU A 160 -1.19 24.80 17.78
N LYS A 161 0.10 24.48 17.67
CA LYS A 161 0.83 24.44 16.39
C LYS A 161 0.77 23.07 15.73
N LEU A 162 0.26 22.06 16.45
CA LEU A 162 0.20 20.69 15.97
C LEU A 162 -0.79 20.54 14.80
N ASP A 163 -0.35 19.93 13.71
CA ASP A 163 -1.22 19.63 12.56
C ASP A 163 -2.03 18.34 12.77
N TYR A 164 -1.38 17.29 13.29
CA TYR A 164 -1.97 15.95 13.43
C TYR A 164 -1.75 15.35 14.82
N ALA A 165 -2.83 14.93 15.47
CA ALA A 165 -2.79 14.09 16.65
C ALA A 165 -3.29 12.68 16.30
N VAL A 166 -2.44 11.67 16.48
CA VAL A 166 -2.71 10.30 16.07
C VAL A 166 -2.87 9.41 17.29
N PHE A 167 -3.93 8.60 17.31
CA PHE A 167 -4.24 7.71 18.41
C PHE A 167 -4.32 6.25 17.94
N GLY A 168 -3.32 5.44 18.28
CA GLY A 168 -3.35 3.99 18.06
C GLY A 168 -4.47 3.33 18.89
N PRO A 169 -4.96 2.13 18.55
CA PRO A 169 -6.09 1.48 19.21
C PRO A 169 -5.77 1.01 20.63
N ARG A 170 -4.52 0.70 20.95
CA ARG A 170 -4.14 0.13 22.24
C ARG A 170 -4.11 1.17 23.35
N LYS A 171 -4.26 0.71 24.59
CA LYS A 171 -4.13 1.55 25.78
C LYS A 171 -2.66 1.88 26.01
N SER A 172 -2.38 3.12 26.35
CA SER A 172 -1.11 3.57 26.91
C SER A 172 -1.41 4.64 27.97
N ASP A 173 -0.44 4.90 28.81
CA ASP A 173 -0.52 6.00 29.76
C ASP A 173 -0.67 7.34 29.03
N GLY A 174 -1.45 8.24 29.61
CA GLY A 174 -1.69 9.59 29.05
C GLY A 174 -2.62 9.66 27.82
N LYS A 175 -2.88 8.56 27.11
CA LYS A 175 -3.69 8.55 25.86
C LYS A 175 -5.06 9.23 26.01
N ILE A 176 -5.80 8.88 27.08
CA ILE A 176 -7.15 9.44 27.31
C ILE A 176 -7.07 10.95 27.56
N ALA A 177 -6.11 11.40 28.38
CA ALA A 177 -5.89 12.81 28.66
C ALA A 177 -5.49 13.58 27.39
N ALA A 178 -4.58 13.01 26.59
CA ALA A 178 -4.16 13.57 25.30
C ALA A 178 -5.31 13.68 24.31
N ASN A 179 -6.14 12.64 24.16
CA ASN A 179 -7.32 12.67 23.28
C ASN A 179 -8.32 13.75 23.69
N ASN A 180 -8.60 13.86 24.99
CA ASN A 180 -9.48 14.91 25.52
C ASN A 180 -8.90 16.31 25.26
N LYS A 181 -7.58 16.49 25.41
CA LYS A 181 -6.90 17.75 25.10
C LYS A 181 -6.97 18.07 23.60
N ALA A 182 -6.71 17.09 22.73
CA ALA A 182 -6.79 17.25 21.27
C ALA A 182 -8.20 17.67 20.83
N LYS A 183 -9.24 17.02 21.38
CA LYS A 183 -10.64 17.39 21.11
C LYS A 183 -10.97 18.82 21.55
N LYS A 184 -10.45 19.27 22.69
CA LYS A 184 -10.61 20.66 23.15
C LYS A 184 -9.94 21.66 22.21
N LEU A 185 -8.71 21.37 21.76
CA LEU A 185 -7.98 22.21 20.80
C LEU A 185 -8.71 22.28 19.44
N ALA A 186 -9.19 21.14 18.92
CA ALA A 186 -9.98 21.13 17.70
C ALA A 186 -11.29 21.92 17.86
N ALA A 187 -11.96 21.82 19.01
CA ALA A 187 -13.18 22.55 19.30
C ALA A 187 -12.97 24.08 19.46
N SER A 188 -11.76 24.54 19.80
CA SER A 188 -11.41 25.97 19.84
C SER A 188 -11.10 26.55 18.46
N GLY A 189 -11.28 25.79 17.38
CA GLY A 189 -11.06 26.24 16.00
C GLY A 189 -9.62 26.14 15.52
N ILE A 190 -8.73 25.51 16.30
CA ILE A 190 -7.37 25.18 15.85
C ILE A 190 -7.48 24.14 14.74
N ARG A 191 -6.64 24.26 13.70
CA ARG A 191 -6.59 23.35 12.55
C ARG A 191 -5.89 22.03 12.91
N LEU A 192 -6.26 21.42 14.03
CA LEU A 192 -5.75 20.12 14.46
C LEU A 192 -6.63 19.00 13.89
N LYS A 193 -6.02 18.08 13.15
CA LYS A 193 -6.68 16.85 12.71
C LYS A 193 -6.42 15.73 13.71
N ILE A 194 -7.49 15.08 14.16
CA ILE A 194 -7.41 13.91 15.04
C ILE A 194 -7.61 12.67 14.16
N LEU A 195 -6.60 11.80 14.15
CA LEU A 195 -6.60 10.56 13.37
C LEU A 195 -6.56 9.34 14.29
N ASP A 196 -7.21 8.27 13.86
CA ASP A 196 -6.92 6.94 14.36
C ASP A 196 -5.75 6.32 13.59
N GLU A 197 -5.41 5.07 13.91
CA GLU A 197 -4.34 4.34 13.24
C GLU A 197 -4.61 4.18 11.74
N GLU A 198 -5.84 3.86 11.34
CA GLU A 198 -6.19 3.69 9.94
C GLU A 198 -5.94 4.99 9.19
N GLY A 199 -6.59 6.09 9.56
CA GLY A 199 -6.44 7.39 8.91
C GLY A 199 -5.00 7.92 8.91
N PHE A 200 -4.20 7.59 9.93
CA PHE A 200 -2.76 7.86 9.94
C PHE A 200 -2.03 7.08 8.86
N LEU A 201 -2.25 5.77 8.78
CA LEU A 201 -1.61 4.90 7.80
C LEU A 201 -2.00 5.30 6.38
N GLU A 202 -3.26 5.66 6.13
CA GLU A 202 -3.67 6.20 4.83
C GLU A 202 -2.89 7.47 4.46
N LEU A 203 -2.65 8.33 5.45
CA LEU A 203 -1.98 9.61 5.26
C LEU A 203 -0.48 9.45 4.96
N VAL A 204 0.22 8.55 5.66
CA VAL A 204 1.68 8.36 5.53
C VAL A 204 2.10 7.31 4.49
N ARG A 205 1.18 6.48 3.99
CA ARG A 205 1.52 5.46 2.96
C ARG A 205 1.57 6.04 1.56
N THR A 206 2.71 5.97 0.88
CA THR A 206 2.84 6.37 -0.52
C THR A 206 2.27 5.30 -1.46
N ASP A 207 1.27 5.65 -2.27
CA ASP A 207 0.66 4.72 -3.23
C ASP A 207 1.55 4.48 -4.46
N HIS A 208 2.46 5.41 -4.77
CA HIS A 208 3.36 5.33 -5.91
C HIS A 208 4.81 5.02 -5.51
N ASP A 209 5.48 4.34 -6.43
CA ASP A 209 6.94 4.30 -6.47
C ASP A 209 7.41 5.72 -6.79
N THR A 210 7.82 6.47 -5.77
CA THR A 210 8.48 7.75 -5.95
C THR A 210 9.67 7.52 -6.89
N THR A 211 9.68 8.22 -8.02
CA THR A 211 10.66 8.09 -9.13
C THR A 211 12.09 8.48 -8.74
N SER A 212 12.34 8.80 -7.47
CA SER A 212 13.67 8.96 -6.90
C SER A 212 14.36 7.60 -6.81
N GLY A 213 15.10 7.24 -7.87
CA GLY A 213 16.11 6.17 -7.88
C GLY A 213 15.62 4.79 -7.43
N ASP A 214 15.43 3.88 -8.38
CA ASP A 214 14.88 2.52 -8.20
C ASP A 214 15.63 1.62 -7.19
N GLU A 215 16.76 2.06 -6.64
CA GLU A 215 17.70 1.24 -5.87
C GLU A 215 17.57 1.36 -4.33
N ASP A 216 16.96 2.42 -3.79
CA ASP A 216 17.07 2.72 -2.34
C ASP A 216 15.81 2.36 -1.51
N MET A 217 15.05 1.33 -1.89
CA MET A 217 13.97 0.85 -1.01
C MET A 217 14.58 0.18 0.23
N ASN A 218 14.62 0.88 1.35
CA ASN A 218 15.00 0.29 2.63
C ASN A 218 13.86 -0.59 3.20
N PHE A 219 14.18 -1.35 4.25
CA PHE A 219 13.24 -2.30 4.87
C PHE A 219 12.00 -1.62 5.46
N ALA A 220 12.13 -0.43 6.08
CA ALA A 220 10.98 0.32 6.61
C ALA A 220 10.00 0.71 5.50
N THR A 221 10.52 1.25 4.39
CA THR A 221 9.74 1.61 3.20
C THR A 221 9.06 0.38 2.60
N PHE A 222 9.76 -0.75 2.55
CA PHE A 222 9.22 -2.03 2.11
C PHE A 222 8.02 -2.49 2.95
N ILE A 223 8.15 -2.53 4.28
CA ILE A 223 7.06 -2.92 5.19
C ILE A 223 5.88 -1.95 5.05
N SER A 224 6.15 -0.64 5.02
CA SER A 224 5.13 0.39 4.83
C SER A 224 4.34 0.20 3.53
N ARG A 225 5.02 -0.09 2.41
CA ARG A 225 4.36 -0.35 1.12
C ARG A 225 3.59 -1.66 1.13
N LEU A 226 4.14 -2.72 1.74
CA LEU A 226 3.44 -4.01 1.86
C LEU A 226 2.11 -3.90 2.59
N HIS A 227 2.02 -3.05 3.61
CA HIS A 227 0.76 -2.79 4.32
C HIS A 227 -0.39 -2.29 3.44
N GLY A 228 -0.09 -1.67 2.28
CA GLY A 228 -1.08 -1.29 1.26
C GLY A 228 -1.31 -2.34 0.17
N THR A 229 -0.44 -3.34 0.06
CA THR A 229 -0.45 -4.34 -1.02
C THR A 229 -1.02 -5.69 -0.58
N VAL A 230 -0.77 -6.11 0.66
CA VAL A 230 -1.19 -7.42 1.18
C VAL A 230 -2.20 -7.29 2.32
N ASP A 231 -2.84 -8.41 2.68
CA ASP A 231 -3.74 -8.46 3.83
C ASP A 231 -2.99 -8.08 5.12
N GLN A 232 -3.40 -6.99 5.76
CA GLN A 232 -2.74 -6.43 6.93
C GLN A 232 -2.72 -7.41 8.11
N GLY A 233 -3.80 -8.19 8.30
CA GLY A 233 -3.86 -9.19 9.35
C GLY A 233 -2.84 -10.32 9.14
N LYS A 234 -2.57 -10.71 7.90
CA LYS A 234 -1.53 -11.70 7.56
C LYS A 234 -0.13 -11.11 7.69
N LEU A 235 0.11 -9.88 7.24
CA LEU A 235 1.39 -9.21 7.41
C LEU A 235 1.72 -9.03 8.90
N GLY A 236 0.78 -8.53 9.70
CA GLY A 236 0.96 -8.40 11.15
C GLY A 236 1.24 -9.74 11.83
N ARG A 237 0.60 -10.84 11.39
CA ARG A 237 0.94 -12.19 11.88
C ARG A 237 2.33 -12.65 11.45
N ALA A 238 2.77 -12.34 10.24
CA ALA A 238 4.10 -12.67 9.75
C ALA A 238 5.19 -11.91 10.52
N LEU A 239 5.04 -10.60 10.67
CA LEU A 239 5.94 -9.78 11.49
C LEU A 239 5.95 -10.24 12.95
N LYS A 240 4.78 -10.56 13.53
CA LYS A 240 4.71 -11.12 14.88
C LYS A 240 5.49 -12.43 14.99
N MET A 241 5.45 -13.31 13.99
CA MET A 241 6.25 -14.53 13.99
C MET A 241 7.74 -14.19 13.99
N LEU A 242 8.19 -13.36 13.04
CA LEU A 242 9.60 -12.95 12.93
C LEU A 242 10.15 -12.25 14.18
N LYS A 243 9.31 -11.46 14.88
CA LYS A 243 9.63 -10.80 16.16
C LYS A 243 9.74 -11.75 17.36
N GLN A 244 9.17 -12.96 17.27
CA GLN A 244 9.07 -13.88 18.42
C GLN A 244 10.23 -14.87 18.50
N GLU A 245 10.74 -15.32 17.36
CA GLU A 245 11.78 -16.34 17.29
C GLU A 245 12.62 -16.19 16.02
N ALA A 246 13.86 -16.64 16.08
CA ALA A 246 14.71 -16.77 14.89
C ALA A 246 14.18 -17.89 13.99
N PHE A 247 13.99 -17.59 12.71
CA PHE A 247 13.59 -18.57 11.70
C PHE A 247 14.80 -19.04 10.92
N LYS A 248 14.88 -20.35 10.70
CA LYS A 248 15.78 -20.97 9.73
C LYS A 248 15.04 -21.16 8.41
N LEU A 249 15.20 -20.22 7.50
CA LEU A 249 14.59 -20.23 6.19
C LEU A 249 15.48 -20.99 5.21
N TYR A 250 15.10 -22.22 4.88
CA TYR A 250 15.75 -22.98 3.81
C TYR A 250 15.20 -22.50 2.49
N VAL A 251 16.02 -21.78 1.72
CA VAL A 251 15.57 -21.05 0.53
C VAL A 251 16.40 -21.41 -0.68
N ARG A 252 15.72 -21.54 -1.81
CA ARG A 252 16.29 -21.50 -3.15
C ARG A 252 15.67 -20.31 -3.87
N LYS A 253 16.51 -19.44 -4.41
CA LYS A 253 16.10 -18.31 -5.22
C LYS A 253 16.90 -18.28 -6.51
N ASP A 254 16.20 -18.00 -7.59
CA ASP A 254 16.76 -17.69 -8.90
C ASP A 254 15.89 -16.61 -9.55
N ASP A 255 16.16 -16.29 -10.82
CA ASP A 255 15.41 -15.28 -11.55
C ASP A 255 13.95 -15.70 -11.86
N GLU A 256 13.63 -17.00 -11.77
CA GLU A 256 12.31 -17.53 -12.11
C GLU A 256 11.41 -17.66 -10.87
N HIS A 257 11.99 -17.99 -9.72
CA HIS A 257 11.23 -18.20 -8.50
C HIS A 257 12.06 -18.05 -7.23
N VAL A 258 11.34 -17.78 -6.15
CA VAL A 258 11.78 -17.99 -4.77
C VAL A 258 10.93 -19.12 -4.21
N VAL A 259 11.57 -20.12 -3.64
CA VAL A 259 10.92 -21.21 -2.91
C VAL A 259 11.64 -21.42 -1.60
N GLY A 260 10.88 -21.61 -0.52
CA GLY A 260 11.50 -21.85 0.78
C GLY A 260 10.59 -22.54 1.77
N VAL A 261 11.22 -23.16 2.76
CA VAL A 261 10.55 -23.87 3.86
C VAL A 261 10.44 -22.96 5.07
N VAL A 262 9.21 -22.84 5.58
CA VAL A 262 8.86 -22.04 6.76
C VAL A 262 8.21 -22.95 7.79
N ARG A 263 8.71 -22.90 9.04
CA ARG A 263 8.12 -23.65 10.17
C ARG A 263 6.82 -23.02 10.65
N SER A 264 5.90 -23.86 11.12
CA SER A 264 4.65 -23.41 11.72
C SER A 264 4.88 -22.87 13.14
N GLN A 265 4.26 -21.72 13.43
CA GLN A 265 4.28 -21.11 14.77
C GLN A 265 3.66 -22.01 15.86
N THR A 266 2.60 -22.77 15.54
CA THR A 266 1.85 -23.53 16.55
C THR A 266 2.30 -24.98 16.71
N ASN A 267 3.09 -25.47 15.76
CA ASN A 267 3.55 -26.85 15.77
C ASN A 267 4.93 -26.92 15.11
N THR A 268 5.97 -27.05 15.93
CA THR A 268 7.37 -27.03 15.48
C THR A 268 7.73 -28.18 14.54
N SER A 269 6.96 -29.27 14.51
CA SER A 269 7.16 -30.37 13.56
C SER A 269 6.50 -30.12 12.20
N LYS A 270 5.60 -29.13 12.12
CA LYS A 270 4.91 -28.80 10.88
C LYS A 270 5.68 -27.73 10.11
N VAL A 271 5.97 -28.04 8.85
CA VAL A 271 6.63 -27.14 7.89
C VAL A 271 5.74 -26.89 6.69
N TYR A 272 5.99 -25.76 6.03
CA TYR A 272 5.30 -25.34 4.82
C TYR A 272 6.33 -24.92 3.79
N ALA A 273 6.23 -25.42 2.57
CA ALA A 273 7.00 -24.91 1.45
C ALA A 273 6.17 -23.82 0.75
N SER A 274 6.71 -22.62 0.63
CA SER A 274 6.07 -21.47 -0.01
C SER A 274 6.89 -21.05 -1.22
N TRP A 275 6.23 -20.62 -2.29
CA TRP A 275 6.92 -20.13 -3.49
C TRP A 275 6.22 -18.94 -4.13
N LEU A 276 6.99 -18.14 -4.86
CA LEU A 276 6.53 -16.95 -5.59
C LEU A 276 7.42 -16.74 -6.84
N THR A 277 6.83 -16.28 -7.93
CA THR A 277 7.53 -15.90 -9.18
C THR A 277 7.43 -14.40 -9.44
N PRO A 278 8.28 -13.82 -10.31
CA PRO A 278 8.16 -12.43 -10.74
C PRO A 278 6.78 -12.08 -11.32
N GLU A 279 6.12 -13.02 -12.00
CA GLU A 279 4.78 -12.83 -12.55
C GLU A 279 3.68 -12.97 -11.50
N GLY A 280 4.02 -13.10 -10.22
CA GLY A 280 3.06 -13.21 -9.13
C GLY A 280 2.30 -14.53 -9.11
N LYS A 281 2.84 -15.60 -9.68
CA LYS A 281 2.34 -16.96 -9.42
C LYS A 281 2.88 -17.38 -8.06
N TYR A 282 2.02 -17.94 -7.21
CA TYR A 282 2.41 -18.31 -5.85
C TYR A 282 1.65 -19.53 -5.36
N GLY A 283 2.21 -20.19 -4.35
CA GLY A 283 1.57 -21.28 -3.65
C GLY A 283 2.26 -21.58 -2.32
N CYS A 284 1.61 -22.41 -1.50
CA CYS A 284 2.13 -22.85 -0.22
C CYS A 284 1.47 -24.18 0.18
N CYS A 285 2.27 -25.19 0.48
CA CYS A 285 1.77 -26.55 0.75
C CYS A 285 2.49 -27.21 1.95
N THR A 286 1.84 -28.21 2.54
CA THR A 286 2.46 -29.14 3.50
C THR A 286 3.29 -30.21 2.75
N PRO A 287 4.07 -31.05 3.47
CA PRO A 287 4.77 -32.18 2.86
C PRO A 287 3.88 -33.15 2.08
N ASP A 288 2.63 -33.31 2.53
CA ASP A 288 1.62 -34.14 1.86
C ASP A 288 0.98 -33.47 0.63
N LEU A 289 1.51 -32.32 0.22
CA LEU A 289 1.03 -31.47 -0.89
C LEU A 289 -0.35 -30.85 -0.68
N ASP A 290 -0.90 -30.90 0.54
CA ASP A 290 -2.12 -30.18 0.88
C ASP A 290 -1.86 -28.68 0.86
N GLU A 291 -2.77 -27.93 0.22
CA GLU A 291 -2.70 -26.47 0.19
C GLU A 291 -2.77 -25.89 1.61
N CYS A 292 -1.96 -24.87 1.87
CA CYS A 292 -2.03 -24.14 3.11
C CYS A 292 -3.39 -23.47 3.25
N MET A 293 -4.10 -23.78 4.34
CA MET A 293 -5.39 -23.16 4.70
C MET A 293 -5.38 -21.62 4.72
N GLY A 294 -4.20 -21.00 4.79
CA GLY A 294 -4.03 -19.56 4.72
C GLY A 294 -4.05 -18.97 3.29
N LEU A 295 -4.18 -19.77 2.23
CA LEU A 295 -4.11 -19.32 0.83
C LEU A 295 -5.44 -18.81 0.24
N GLN A 296 -6.54 -18.79 1.01
CA GLN A 296 -7.93 -18.45 0.65
C GLN A 296 -8.15 -17.32 -0.39
N GLY A 297 -7.71 -17.54 -1.64
CA GLY A 297 -7.66 -16.54 -2.71
C GLY A 297 -6.56 -15.47 -2.62
N ASN A 298 -5.65 -15.53 -1.65
CA ASN A 298 -4.66 -14.49 -1.38
C ASN A 298 -3.37 -15.03 -0.75
N ILE A 299 -2.29 -14.23 -0.82
CA ILE A 299 -0.98 -14.53 -0.22
C ILE A 299 -1.14 -14.97 1.24
N CYS A 300 -0.57 -16.11 1.61
CA CYS A 300 -0.65 -16.65 2.97
C CYS A 300 0.43 -16.06 3.90
N LYS A 301 0.26 -16.22 5.22
CA LYS A 301 1.25 -15.72 6.20
C LYS A 301 2.64 -16.36 6.03
N HIS A 302 2.74 -17.62 5.61
CA HIS A 302 4.04 -18.30 5.47
C HIS A 302 4.85 -17.73 4.31
N LEU A 303 4.20 -17.41 3.19
CA LEU A 303 4.85 -16.71 2.09
C LEU A 303 5.31 -15.30 2.53
N LEU A 304 4.53 -14.59 3.35
CA LEU A 304 4.98 -13.31 3.90
C LEU A 304 6.17 -13.47 4.84
N VAL A 305 6.19 -14.47 5.73
CA VAL A 305 7.34 -14.78 6.59
C VAL A 305 8.59 -15.06 5.74
N LEU A 306 8.46 -15.83 4.66
CA LEU A 306 9.56 -16.11 3.73
C LEU A 306 10.09 -14.82 3.10
N MET A 307 9.22 -14.03 2.45
CA MET A 307 9.63 -12.84 1.70
C MET A 307 10.16 -11.73 2.62
N VAL A 308 9.47 -11.46 3.72
CA VAL A 308 9.89 -10.44 4.70
C VAL A 308 11.14 -10.90 5.44
N GLY A 309 11.25 -12.20 5.76
CA GLY A 309 12.42 -12.81 6.37
C GLY A 309 13.68 -12.64 5.52
N LEU A 310 13.61 -13.04 4.24
CA LEU A 310 14.70 -12.88 3.28
C LEU A 310 15.09 -11.42 3.07
N THR A 311 14.11 -10.52 3.03
CA THR A 311 14.39 -9.09 2.85
C THR A 311 15.08 -8.51 4.08
N GLY A 312 14.61 -8.83 5.29
CA GLY A 312 15.21 -8.37 6.54
C GLY A 312 16.63 -8.89 6.73
N ALA A 313 16.89 -10.14 6.33
CA ALA A 313 18.22 -10.74 6.37
C ALA A 313 19.17 -10.26 5.24
N GLY A 314 18.73 -9.35 4.35
CA GLY A 314 19.53 -8.86 3.22
C GLY A 314 19.72 -9.88 2.08
N GLU A 315 19.04 -11.01 2.13
CA GLU A 315 19.11 -12.07 1.11
C GLU A 315 18.22 -11.80 -0.10
N MET A 316 17.26 -10.89 0.01
CA MET A 316 16.45 -10.42 -1.12
C MET A 316 16.35 -8.89 -1.08
N GLN A 317 16.51 -8.25 -2.23
CA GLN A 317 16.33 -6.81 -2.31
C GLN A 317 14.87 -6.45 -2.03
N ALA A 318 14.65 -5.47 -1.17
CA ALA A 318 13.31 -5.01 -0.77
C ALA A 318 12.42 -4.63 -1.95
N ARG A 319 12.98 -3.95 -2.95
CA ARG A 319 12.29 -3.62 -4.21
C ARG A 319 11.80 -4.87 -4.94
N GLN A 320 12.70 -5.82 -5.16
CA GLN A 320 12.38 -7.09 -5.82
C GLN A 320 11.27 -7.85 -5.07
N ALA A 321 11.39 -7.97 -3.75
CA ALA A 321 10.39 -8.63 -2.92
C ALA A 321 9.02 -7.95 -3.01
N TYR A 322 9.00 -6.61 -2.98
CA TYR A 322 7.79 -5.81 -3.13
C TYR A 322 7.12 -6.04 -4.48
N ASP A 323 7.87 -5.92 -5.57
CA ASP A 323 7.34 -6.04 -6.93
C ASP A 323 6.74 -7.44 -7.17
N TRP A 324 7.39 -8.49 -6.66
CA TRP A 324 6.86 -9.86 -6.77
C TRP A 324 5.58 -10.06 -5.97
N LEU A 325 5.51 -9.54 -4.74
CA LEU A 325 4.31 -9.59 -3.90
C LEU A 325 3.17 -8.76 -4.49
N LYS A 326 3.48 -7.59 -5.06
CA LYS A 326 2.55 -6.74 -5.79
C LYS A 326 2.02 -7.43 -7.04
N ALA A 327 2.88 -8.10 -7.80
CA ALA A 327 2.47 -8.88 -8.96
C ALA A 327 1.51 -10.02 -8.58
N ALA A 328 1.60 -10.57 -7.37
CA ALA A 328 0.69 -11.60 -6.86
C ALA A 328 -0.65 -11.04 -6.34
N GLN A 329 -0.77 -9.73 -6.17
CA GLN A 329 -2.00 -9.09 -5.66
C GLN A 329 -3.19 -9.38 -6.60
N GLY A 330 -4.31 -9.84 -6.02
CA GLY A 330 -5.51 -10.21 -6.76
C GLY A 330 -5.43 -11.53 -7.55
N LYS A 331 -4.28 -12.21 -7.57
CA LYS A 331 -4.13 -13.53 -8.20
C LYS A 331 -4.50 -14.65 -7.25
N ARG A 332 -5.05 -15.74 -7.80
CA ARG A 332 -5.34 -16.97 -7.04
C ARG A 332 -4.07 -17.83 -6.89
N PRO A 333 -3.94 -18.58 -5.77
CA PRO A 333 -2.85 -19.51 -5.58
C PRO A 333 -2.83 -20.59 -6.68
N ARG A 334 -1.65 -21.14 -6.95
CA ARG A 334 -1.42 -22.21 -7.91
C ARG A 334 -0.74 -23.39 -7.22
N ALA A 335 -1.14 -24.59 -7.61
CA ALA A 335 -0.41 -25.80 -7.27
C ALA A 335 0.87 -25.89 -8.11
N ASN A 336 1.96 -26.33 -7.49
CA ASN A 336 3.20 -26.70 -8.17
C ASN A 336 3.84 -27.88 -7.44
N GLY A 337 3.18 -29.04 -7.55
CA GLY A 337 3.52 -30.23 -6.76
C GLY A 337 4.96 -30.70 -6.93
N ALA A 338 5.50 -30.63 -8.15
CA ALA A 338 6.89 -31.01 -8.43
C ALA A 338 7.89 -30.12 -7.68
N LEU A 339 7.78 -28.79 -7.84
CA LEU A 339 8.64 -27.83 -7.14
C LEU A 339 8.61 -28.02 -5.63
N ILE A 340 7.41 -28.24 -5.08
CA ILE A 340 7.21 -28.42 -3.64
C ILE A 340 7.78 -29.74 -3.15
N ALA A 341 7.54 -30.85 -3.87
CA ALA A 341 8.07 -32.17 -3.52
C ALA A 341 9.60 -32.15 -3.51
N ASP A 342 10.22 -31.59 -4.55
CA ASP A 342 11.67 -31.46 -4.65
C ASP A 342 12.24 -30.63 -3.49
N THR A 343 11.57 -29.53 -3.13
CA THR A 343 11.96 -28.67 -2.00
C THR A 343 11.92 -29.45 -0.68
N PHE A 344 10.90 -30.27 -0.45
CA PHE A 344 10.81 -31.05 0.79
C PHE A 344 11.82 -32.20 0.84
N ILE A 345 12.10 -32.86 -0.29
CA ILE A 345 13.19 -33.86 -0.37
C ILE A 345 14.52 -33.20 0.00
N GLN A 346 14.81 -32.03 -0.56
CA GLN A 346 16.03 -31.30 -0.26
C GLN A 346 16.11 -30.86 1.21
N TYR A 347 15.00 -30.35 1.77
CA TYR A 347 14.91 -29.95 3.16
C TYR A 347 15.15 -31.12 4.11
N LYS A 348 14.56 -32.29 3.82
CA LYS A 348 14.75 -33.49 4.62
C LYS A 348 16.18 -34.01 4.55
N GLY A 349 16.79 -34.01 3.35
CA GLY A 349 18.20 -34.32 3.18
C GLY A 349 19.11 -33.37 3.99
N ALA A 350 18.76 -32.08 4.05
CA ALA A 350 19.50 -31.10 4.87
C ALA A 350 19.31 -31.32 6.38
N GLU A 351 18.10 -31.68 6.84
CA GLU A 351 17.85 -32.01 8.26
C GLU A 351 18.67 -33.21 8.75
N VAL A 352 18.94 -34.19 7.87
CA VAL A 352 19.74 -35.38 8.21
C VAL A 352 21.22 -35.26 7.85
N GLY A 353 21.64 -34.13 7.28
CA GLY A 353 23.03 -33.87 6.90
C GLY A 353 23.49 -34.55 5.60
N GLU A 354 22.59 -35.09 4.80
CA GLU A 354 22.88 -35.65 3.47
C GLU A 354 23.09 -34.56 2.41
N ILE A 355 22.50 -33.37 2.61
CA ILE A 355 22.60 -32.22 1.72
C ILE A 355 23.12 -31.02 2.51
N ASP A 356 24.20 -30.37 2.06
CA ASP A 356 24.65 -29.08 2.62
C ASP A 356 23.76 -27.94 2.09
N TRP A 357 22.60 -27.76 2.70
CA TRP A 357 21.72 -26.62 2.45
C TRP A 357 21.60 -25.79 3.72
N ARG A 358 22.34 -24.68 3.77
CA ARG A 358 22.36 -23.80 4.95
C ARG A 358 21.15 -22.86 4.91
N PRO A 359 20.40 -22.74 6.01
CA PRO A 359 19.28 -21.81 6.07
C PRO A 359 19.79 -20.37 6.23
N THR A 360 19.02 -19.42 5.70
CA THR A 360 19.08 -18.02 6.13
C THR A 360 18.44 -17.93 7.51
N GLU A 361 19.17 -17.39 8.49
CA GLU A 361 18.66 -17.17 9.84
C GLU A 361 18.11 -15.74 9.98
N THR A 362 16.88 -15.59 10.44
CA THR A 362 16.29 -14.28 10.74
C THR A 362 16.60 -13.89 12.18
N ILE A 363 16.87 -12.61 12.44
CA ILE A 363 17.14 -12.09 13.78
C ILE A 363 15.89 -11.32 14.26
N PRO A 364 15.23 -11.71 15.36
CA PRO A 364 14.02 -11.05 15.84
C PRO A 364 14.15 -9.54 16.02
N GLU A 365 15.32 -9.09 16.46
CA GLU A 365 15.67 -7.69 16.70
C GLU A 365 15.58 -6.83 15.44
N ASP A 366 15.88 -7.40 14.28
CA ASP A 366 15.78 -6.71 12.98
C ASP A 366 14.35 -6.34 12.63
N TYR A 367 13.36 -6.92 13.32
CA TYR A 367 11.95 -6.62 13.10
C TYR A 367 11.38 -5.70 14.19
N TYR A 368 12.07 -5.45 15.30
CA TYR A 368 11.54 -4.60 16.38
C TYR A 368 11.47 -3.11 16.03
N ALA A 369 12.26 -2.65 15.05
CA ALA A 369 12.27 -1.27 14.57
C ALA A 369 11.22 -1.00 13.47
N PHE A 370 10.36 -1.98 13.14
CA PHE A 370 9.46 -1.94 11.98
C PHE A 370 8.08 -2.56 12.19
#